data_AF-A0A3D0P3V2-F1
#
_entry.id   AF-A0A3D0P3V2-F1
#
_cell.length_a   1.000
_cell.length_b   1.000
_cell.length_c   1.000
_cell.angle_alpha   90.00
_cell.angle_beta   90.00
_cell.angle_gamma   90.00
#
_symmetry.space_group_name_H-M   'P 1'
#
loop_
_entity.id
_entity.type
_entity.pdbx_description
1 polymer ?
#
loop_
_entity_poly.entity_id
_entity_poly.type
_entity_poly.pdbx_seq_one_letter_code
_entity_poly.pdbx_strand_id
1 'polypeptide(L)'
;MKQELAIFEGFKIRRIYDEDTETWYFSVVDIIRVLTQQPDYQAARNYWKVLKNRIAKEGSQVVTNCNQLKMEASDGKKYKTDAADPETLLRLIQSVPSPKAEPTISR
;
A
#
# COMPACT_ATOMS: atom_id res chain seq x y z
N MET A 1 19.41 5.32 3.40
CA MET A 1 18.19 4.65 2.86
C MET A 1 18.56 3.49 1.96
N LYS A 2 18.35 2.26 2.44
CA LYS A 2 18.59 1.03 1.68
C LYS A 2 17.27 0.55 1.08
N GLN A 3 17.24 0.29 -0.24
CA GLN A 3 16.04 -0.19 -0.93
C GLN A 3 16.18 -1.70 -1.11
N GLU A 4 15.19 -2.46 -0.62
CA GLU A 4 15.17 -3.92 -0.75
C GLU A 4 13.83 -4.38 -1.33
N LEU A 5 13.82 -5.50 -2.04
CA LEU A 5 12.63 -6.08 -2.66
C LEU A 5 12.24 -7.34 -1.89
N ALA A 6 11.01 -7.38 -1.37
CA ALA A 6 10.42 -8.58 -0.80
C ALA A 6 9.46 -9.20 -1.84
N ILE A 7 9.48 -10.53 -1.99
CA ILE A 7 8.55 -11.27 -2.86
C ILE A 7 7.54 -11.96 -1.96
N PHE A 8 6.25 -11.70 -2.17
CA PHE A 8 5.15 -12.33 -1.43
C PHE A 8 4.08 -12.78 -2.44
N GLU A 9 3.72 -14.07 -2.43
CA GLU A 9 2.77 -14.68 -3.39
C GLU A 9 3.05 -14.34 -4.88
N GLY A 10 4.32 -14.20 -5.26
CA GLY A 10 4.72 -13.84 -6.63
C GLY A 10 4.62 -12.34 -6.95
N PHE A 11 4.12 -11.53 -6.03
CA PHE A 11 4.14 -10.07 -6.13
C PHE A 11 5.43 -9.50 -5.54
N LYS A 12 6.00 -8.51 -6.24
CA LYS A 12 7.14 -7.73 -5.74
C LYS A 12 6.62 -6.56 -4.89
N ILE A 13 7.04 -6.51 -3.63
CA ILE A 13 6.72 -5.43 -2.70
C ILE A 13 7.96 -4.57 -2.51
N ARG A 14 7.85 -3.29 -2.84
CA ARG A 14 8.92 -2.31 -2.62
C ARG A 14 8.94 -1.89 -1.16
N ARG A 15 10.12 -2.00 -0.53
CA ARG A 15 10.38 -1.51 0.82
C ARG A 15 11.63 -0.63 0.88
N ILE A 16 11.61 0.33 1.79
CA ILE A 16 12.72 1.21 2.09
C ILE A 16 13.00 1.09 3.58
N TYR A 17 14.26 0.89 3.93
CA TYR A 17 14.74 1.05 5.29
C TYR A 17 15.16 2.49 5.53
N ASP A 18 14.55 3.11 6.53
CA ASP A 18 14.90 4.42 7.03
C ASP A 18 15.85 4.25 8.22
N GLU A 19 17.08 4.75 8.09
CA GLU A 19 18.14 4.56 9.09
C GLU A 19 17.98 5.53 10.26
N ASP A 20 17.36 6.70 10.05
CA ASP A 20 17.14 7.72 11.08
C ASP A 20 16.08 7.28 12.10
N THR A 21 15.04 6.62 11.62
CA THR A 21 13.94 6.09 12.46
C THR A 21 14.04 4.58 12.71
N GLU A 22 15.09 3.93 12.20
CA GLU A 22 15.30 2.48 12.21
C GLU A 22 14.06 1.67 11.77
N THR A 23 13.24 2.26 10.89
CA THR A 23 11.91 1.76 10.55
C THR A 23 11.84 1.32 9.09
N TRP A 24 11.14 0.20 8.85
CA TRP A 24 10.83 -0.27 7.50
C TRP A 24 9.56 0.35 6.97
N TYR A 25 9.63 0.97 5.80
CA TYR A 25 8.47 1.49 5.08
C TYR A 25 8.19 0.65 3.85
N PHE A 26 6.92 0.33 3.60
CA PHE A 26 6.49 -0.48 2.46
C PHE A 26 5.54 0.32 1.58
N SER A 27 5.61 0.08 0.28
CA SER A 27 4.67 0.67 -0.69
C SER A 27 3.24 0.23 -0.39
N VAL A 28 2.37 1.18 -0.06
CA VAL A 28 0.96 0.92 0.22
C VAL A 28 0.24 0.35 -1.02
N VAL A 29 0.58 0.86 -2.20
CA VAL A 29 -0.02 0.39 -3.47
C VAL A 29 0.37 -1.06 -3.75
N ASP A 30 1.61 -1.46 -3.45
CA ASP A 30 2.06 -2.84 -3.66
C ASP A 30 1.35 -3.79 -2.68
N ILE A 31 1.17 -3.37 -1.42
CA ILE A 31 0.40 -4.12 -0.43
C ILE A 31 -1.06 -4.28 -0.88
N ILE A 32 -1.72 -3.19 -1.30
CA ILE A 32 -3.09 -3.24 -1.82
C ILE A 32 -3.18 -4.18 -3.01
N ARG A 33 -2.20 -4.15 -3.91
CA ARG A 33 -2.15 -5.05 -5.08
C ARG A 33 -2.13 -6.52 -4.65
N VAL A 34 -1.34 -6.86 -3.63
CA VAL A 34 -1.31 -8.21 -3.05
C VAL A 34 -2.66 -8.56 -2.43
N LEU A 35 -3.19 -7.69 -1.58
CA LEU A 35 -4.47 -7.93 -0.87
C LEU A 35 -5.66 -8.08 -1.83
N THR A 36 -5.66 -7.32 -2.92
CA THR A 36 -6.72 -7.33 -3.94
C THR A 36 -6.44 -8.30 -5.08
N GLN A 37 -5.30 -9.00 -5.05
CA GLN A 37 -4.78 -9.86 -6.12
C GLN A 37 -4.86 -9.22 -7.51
N GLN A 38 -4.68 -7.90 -7.58
CA GLN A 38 -4.80 -7.17 -8.83
C GLN A 38 -3.55 -7.41 -9.68
N PRO A 39 -3.67 -7.93 -10.91
CA PRO A 39 -2.52 -8.12 -11.77
C PRO A 39 -1.92 -6.77 -12.19
N ASP A 40 -2.77 -5.75 -12.31
CA ASP A 40 -2.40 -4.42 -12.78
C ASP A 40 -2.12 -3.42 -11.65
N TYR A 41 -1.00 -2.70 -11.75
CA TYR A 41 -0.58 -1.70 -10.76
C TYR A 41 -1.50 -0.47 -10.76
N GLN A 42 -2.02 -0.08 -11.92
CA GLN A 42 -2.87 1.09 -12.05
C GLN A 42 -4.25 0.86 -11.45
N ALA A 43 -4.79 -0.36 -11.58
CA ALA A 43 -5.98 -0.81 -10.87
C ALA A 43 -5.79 -0.72 -9.34
N ALA A 44 -4.69 -1.25 -8.79
CA ALA A 44 -4.38 -1.15 -7.37
C ALA A 44 -4.24 0.31 -6.88
N ARG A 45 -3.62 1.18 -7.70
CA ARG A 45 -3.51 2.61 -7.40
C ARG A 45 -4.87 3.32 -7.39
N ASN A 46 -5.76 3.00 -8.33
CA ASN A 46 -7.10 3.55 -8.36
C ASN A 46 -7.92 3.10 -7.15
N TYR A 47 -7.82 1.82 -6.78
CA TYR A 47 -8.42 1.29 -5.56
C TYR A 47 -7.93 2.04 -4.33
N TRP A 48 -6.60 2.22 -4.21
CA TRP A 48 -6.01 2.99 -3.10
C TRP A 48 -6.57 4.42 -3.04
N LYS A 49 -6.68 5.11 -4.18
CA LYS A 49 -7.25 6.47 -4.23
C LYS A 49 -8.68 6.52 -3.67
N VAL A 50 -9.51 5.53 -3.99
CA VAL A 50 -10.89 5.44 -3.48
C VAL A 50 -10.90 5.11 -1.99
N LEU A 51 -10.10 4.12 -1.56
CA LEU A 51 -9.99 3.72 -0.15
C LEU A 51 -9.49 4.89 0.72
N LYS A 52 -8.46 5.60 0.26
CA LYS A 52 -7.91 6.80 0.91
C LYS A 52 -8.99 7.85 1.15
N ASN A 53 -9.84 8.10 0.16
CA ASN A 53 -10.96 9.02 0.31
C ASN A 53 -12.03 8.52 1.29
N ARG A 54 -12.29 7.21 1.36
CA ARG A 54 -13.22 6.61 2.32
C ARG A 54 -12.70 6.75 3.76
N ILE A 55 -11.45 6.33 3.99
CA ILE A 55 -10.79 6.42 5.30
C ILE A 55 -10.70 7.89 5.77
N ALA A 56 -10.41 8.82 4.86
CA ALA A 56 -10.40 10.25 5.16
C ALA A 56 -11.79 10.78 5.56
N LYS A 57 -12.87 10.29 4.92
CA LYS A 57 -14.26 10.65 5.29
C LYS A 57 -14.67 10.08 6.64
N GLU A 58 -14.13 8.93 7.02
CA GLU A 58 -14.34 8.33 8.35
C GLU A 58 -13.57 9.07 9.46
N GLY A 59 -12.75 10.06 9.12
CA GLY A 59 -11.94 10.83 10.08
C GLY A 59 -10.73 10.04 10.59
N SER A 60 -10.35 8.94 9.93
CA SER A 60 -9.25 8.09 10.37
C SER A 60 -7.90 8.67 9.94
N GLN A 61 -6.97 8.75 10.91
CA GLN A 61 -5.63 9.32 10.74
C GLN A 61 -4.67 8.44 9.91
N VAL A 62 -5.08 7.22 9.53
CA VAL A 62 -4.27 6.27 8.75
C VAL A 62 -3.80 6.88 7.42
N VAL A 63 -4.62 7.72 6.81
CA VAL A 63 -4.29 8.43 5.56
C VAL A 63 -3.19 9.47 5.75
N THR A 64 -3.17 10.11 6.91
CA THR A 64 -2.23 11.18 7.27
C THR A 64 -0.85 10.62 7.61
N ASN A 65 -0.79 9.39 8.12
CA ASN A 65 0.45 8.71 8.49
C ASN A 65 1.19 8.03 7.31
N CYS A 66 0.66 8.16 6.09
CA CYS A 66 1.35 7.65 4.91
C CYS A 66 2.44 8.62 4.45
N ASN A 67 3.69 8.18 4.50
CA ASN A 67 4.85 8.95 4.06
C ASN A 67 5.04 8.83 2.54
N GLN A 68 5.25 9.94 1.83
CA GLN A 68 5.56 9.90 0.41
C GLN A 68 7.06 9.72 0.18
N LEU A 69 7.49 8.46 0.07
CA LEU A 69 8.89 8.12 -0.16
C LEU A 69 9.19 7.94 -1.65
N LYS A 70 10.40 8.30 -2.07
CA LYS A 70 10.87 8.07 -3.44
C LYS A 70 11.25 6.60 -3.60
N MET A 71 10.39 5.84 -4.25
CA MET A 71 10.61 4.43 -4.56
C MET A 71 10.85 4.25 -6.06
N GLU A 72 11.72 3.32 -6.41
CA GLU A 72 11.93 2.92 -7.81
C GLU A 72 10.69 2.18 -8.31
N ALA A 73 10.24 2.49 -9.53
CA ALA A 73 9.15 1.81 -10.19
C ALA A 73 9.68 0.79 -11.22
N SER A 74 8.77 0.00 -11.79
CA SER A 74 9.12 -1.04 -12.77
C SER A 74 9.81 -0.52 -14.04
N ASP A 75 9.73 0.79 -14.30
CA ASP A 75 10.38 1.48 -15.42
C ASP A 75 11.80 2.00 -15.06
N GLY A 76 12.30 1.71 -13.86
CA GLY A 76 13.60 2.18 -13.35
C GLY A 76 13.61 3.64 -12.89
N LYS A 77 12.47 4.34 -12.95
CA LYS A 77 12.36 5.73 -12.49
C LYS A 77 11.90 5.78 -11.04
N LYS A 78 12.34 6.81 -10.30
CA LYS A 78 11.95 7.03 -8.91
C LYS A 78 10.74 7.95 -8.84
N TYR A 79 9.65 7.48 -8.26
CA TYR A 79 8.43 8.26 -8.05
C TYR A 79 8.10 8.35 -6.57
N LYS A 80 7.44 9.46 -6.18
CA LYS A 80 6.82 9.58 -4.86
C LYS A 80 5.70 8.56 -4.75
N THR A 81 5.87 7.62 -3.84
CA THR A 81 4.95 6.51 -3.59
C THR A 81 4.48 6.63 -2.14
N ASP A 82 3.18 6.50 -1.92
CA ASP A 82 2.63 6.42 -0.56
C ASP A 82 3.19 5.14 0.09
N ALA A 83 3.91 5.32 1.18
CA ALA A 83 4.59 4.28 1.94
C ALA A 83 4.21 4.36 3.42
N ALA A 84 4.13 3.21 4.07
CA ALA A 84 3.69 3.12 5.46
C ALA A 84 4.55 2.11 6.23
N ASP A 85 4.70 2.35 7.53
CA ASP A 85 5.31 1.42 8.47
C ASP A 85 4.38 0.21 8.73
N PRO A 86 4.89 -0.88 9.34
CA PRO A 86 4.10 -2.08 9.61
C PRO A 86 2.83 -1.83 10.43
N GLU A 87 2.85 -0.92 11.41
CA GLU A 87 1.69 -0.65 12.26
C GLU A 87 0.58 0.05 11.46
N THR A 88 0.95 1.05 10.66
CA THR A 88 0.03 1.74 9.75
C THR A 88 -0.52 0.77 8.69
N LEU A 89 0.31 -0.13 8.17
CA LEU A 89 -0.13 -1.16 7.22
C LEU A 89 -1.12 -2.14 7.84
N LEU A 90 -0.93 -2.57 9.09
CA LEU A 90 -1.87 -3.45 9.77
C LEU A 90 -3.27 -2.81 9.89
N ARG A 91 -3.33 -1.52 10.23
CA ARG A 91 -4.60 -0.76 10.26
C ARG A 91 -5.21 -0.61 8.87
N LEU A 92 -4.38 -0.40 7.86
CA LEU A 92 -4.83 -0.33 6.47
C LEU A 92 -5.39 -1.66 5.99
N ILE A 93 -4.72 -2.78 6.27
CA ILE A 93 -5.19 -4.14 5.94
C ILE A 93 -6.55 -4.40 6.57
N GLN A 94 -6.77 -3.98 7.81
CA GLN A 94 -8.09 -4.08 8.47
C GLN A 94 -9.17 -3.20 7.83
N SER A 95 -8.77 -2.09 7.19
CA SER A 95 -9.67 -1.16 6.49
C SER A 95 -9.94 -1.57 5.05
N VAL A 96 -9.10 -2.42 4.45
CA VAL A 96 -9.33 -3.02 3.14
C VAL A 96 -10.33 -4.16 3.33
N PRO A 97 -11.58 -4.05 2.84
CA PRO A 97 -12.48 -5.20 2.82
C PRO A 97 -11.80 -6.28 1.97
N SER A 98 -11.55 -7.44 2.58
CA SER A 98 -10.93 -8.56 1.87
C SER A 98 -11.76 -8.91 0.63
N PRO A 99 -11.15 -9.17 -0.54
CA PRO A 99 -11.87 -9.72 -1.70
C PRO A 99 -12.57 -11.05 -1.39
N LYS A 100 -12.09 -11.75 -0.34
CA LYS A 100 -12.68 -12.99 0.15
C LYS A 100 -13.93 -12.77 1.03
N ALA A 101 -14.18 -11.53 1.45
CA ALA A 101 -15.27 -11.15 2.35
C ALA A 101 -16.43 -10.42 1.65
N GLU A 102 -16.33 -10.11 0.36
CA GLU A 102 -17.49 -9.67 -0.43
C GLU A 102 -18.12 -10.89 -1.13
N PRO A 103 -19.16 -11.52 -0.56
CA PRO A 103 -20.14 -12.15 -1.43
C PRO A 103 -20.75 -11.04 -2.25
N THR A 104 -20.85 -11.24 -3.56
CA THR A 104 -21.62 -10.40 -4.45
C THR A 104 -23.02 -10.24 -3.85
N ILE A 105 -23.28 -9.16 -3.12
CA ILE A 105 -24.65 -8.78 -2.78
C ILE A 105 -25.22 -8.26 -4.10
N SER A 106 -25.82 -9.19 -4.82
CA SER A 106 -26.79 -8.93 -5.87
C SER A 106 -27.83 -7.97 -5.30
N ARG A 107 -27.94 -6.78 -5.89
CA ARG A 107 -29.17 -6.00 -5.88
C ARG A 107 -29.25 -5.06 -7.06
#